data_AF-Q8BY54-F1
#
_entry.id   AF-Q8BY54-F1
#
_cell.length_a   1.000
_cell.length_b   1.000
_cell.length_c   1.000
_cell.angle_alpha   90.00
_cell.angle_beta   90.00
_cell.angle_gamma   90.00
#
_symmetry.space_group_name_H-M   'P 1'
#
loop_
_entity.id
_entity.type
_entity.pdbx_description
1 polymer ?
#
loop_
_entity_poly.entity_id
_entity_poly.type
_entity_poly.pdbx_seq_one_letter_code
_entity_poly.pdbx_strand_id
1 'polypeptide(L)'
;MLLDLLLEANISISLAESIKSMNLRPEEDDVPWEDLRDNRDLDVFFSWDPKDRNVSEEHKKLSLEEETMWLRIRSLTLRLISGLPSLTHPVEPKNSEKMSENGVSSRIDILRLLLQQLEVAVETGKRFIEKEIQYPFLGPVPTRMGRFFSSGCCQCQVQSFHLVSDMYELDTSGLEGTVDIQERIENSLASLLELLKGVFSTCKGDLLEVTDGNVKTQPAVLENLVFFVETISVILWVSSYCESVLRPYKLNIQKKKKKKKETSIIMPPIFTSFQDYVTGLQTVISNAVDHIKGLEAHLIALRLEELTLEETSIST
;
A
#
# COMPACT_ATOMS: atom_id res chain seq x y z
N MET A 1 -4.71 -0.47 -13.77
CA MET A 1 -5.39 -1.02 -12.57
C MET A 1 -4.91 -0.37 -11.27
N LEU A 2 -3.74 -0.71 -10.71
CA LEU A 2 -3.31 -0.09 -9.43
C LEU A 2 -3.16 1.44 -9.54
N LEU A 3 -2.63 1.95 -10.64
CA LEU A 3 -2.53 3.40 -10.86
C LEU A 3 -3.92 4.06 -10.89
N ASP A 4 -4.87 3.50 -11.64
CA ASP A 4 -6.25 4.03 -11.75
C ASP A 4 -6.92 4.06 -10.37
N LEU A 5 -6.74 3.01 -9.56
CA LEU A 5 -7.22 2.99 -8.17
C LEU A 5 -6.58 4.12 -7.35
N LEU A 6 -5.26 4.25 -7.38
CA LEU A 6 -4.54 5.25 -6.59
C LEU A 6 -4.91 6.70 -6.98
N LEU A 7 -5.31 6.94 -8.23
CA LEU A 7 -5.64 8.28 -8.73
C LEU A 7 -7.13 8.63 -8.61
N GLU A 8 -8.05 7.65 -8.64
CA GLU A 8 -9.49 7.91 -8.74
C GLU A 8 -10.31 7.37 -7.56
N ALA A 9 -9.91 6.22 -6.98
CA ALA A 9 -10.73 5.52 -6.00
C ALA A 9 -10.75 6.23 -4.63
N ASN A 10 -11.97 6.52 -4.15
CA ASN A 10 -12.29 7.37 -3.01
C ASN A 10 -11.79 8.82 -3.13
N ILE A 11 -11.46 9.27 -4.34
CA ILE A 11 -11.14 10.67 -4.66
C ILE A 11 -12.28 11.27 -5.49
N SER A 12 -12.54 10.70 -6.67
CA SER A 12 -13.61 11.11 -7.57
C SER A 12 -14.76 10.10 -7.63
N ILE A 13 -14.45 8.81 -7.47
CA ILE A 13 -15.39 7.68 -7.58
C ILE A 13 -15.17 6.75 -6.38
N SER A 14 -16.20 6.05 -5.90
CA SER A 14 -16.03 5.11 -4.78
C SER A 14 -15.14 3.91 -5.16
N LEU A 15 -14.38 3.35 -4.21
CA LEU A 15 -13.57 2.15 -4.45
C LEU A 15 -14.38 1.00 -5.07
N ALA A 16 -15.62 0.79 -4.61
CA ALA A 16 -16.51 -0.24 -5.13
C ALA A 16 -16.82 -0.05 -6.62
N GLU A 17 -17.06 1.20 -7.02
CA GLU A 17 -17.40 1.55 -8.40
C GLU A 17 -16.17 1.47 -9.31
N SER A 18 -15.00 1.92 -8.87
CA SER A 18 -13.73 1.75 -9.60
C SER A 18 -13.38 0.27 -9.80
N ILE A 19 -13.54 -0.57 -8.77
CA ILE A 19 -13.30 -2.01 -8.88
C ILE A 19 -14.28 -2.66 -9.87
N LYS A 20 -15.56 -2.25 -9.83
CA LYS A 20 -16.58 -2.73 -10.77
C LYS A 20 -16.28 -2.31 -12.20
N SER A 21 -15.84 -1.06 -12.44
CA SER A 21 -15.54 -0.58 -13.81
C SER A 21 -14.36 -1.31 -14.44
N MET A 22 -13.39 -1.75 -13.64
CA MET A 22 -12.24 -2.54 -14.09
C MET A 22 -12.51 -4.05 -14.18
N ASN A 23 -13.71 -4.52 -13.85
CA ASN A 23 -14.07 -5.95 -13.77
C ASN A 23 -13.13 -6.77 -12.87
N LEU A 24 -12.66 -6.18 -11.78
CA LEU A 24 -11.77 -6.86 -10.84
C LEU A 24 -12.55 -7.74 -9.88
N ARG A 25 -12.07 -8.98 -9.71
CA ARG A 25 -12.58 -9.94 -8.73
C ARG A 25 -11.42 -10.57 -7.97
N PRO A 26 -11.52 -10.74 -6.64
CA PRO A 26 -10.43 -11.31 -5.87
C PRO A 26 -10.16 -12.77 -6.25
N GLU A 27 -11.15 -13.55 -6.70
CA GLU A 27 -11.01 -14.96 -7.06
C GLU A 27 -10.36 -15.20 -8.45
N GLU A 28 -10.47 -14.25 -9.37
CA GLU A 28 -9.99 -14.38 -10.75
C GLU A 28 -8.59 -13.79 -10.91
N ASP A 29 -7.75 -14.44 -11.73
CA ASP A 29 -6.39 -14.02 -12.07
C ASP A 29 -6.14 -14.36 -13.54
N ASP A 30 -5.94 -13.34 -14.35
CA ASP A 30 -5.76 -13.45 -15.80
C ASP A 30 -4.28 -13.51 -16.20
N VAL A 31 -3.35 -13.47 -15.24
CA VAL A 31 -1.91 -13.55 -15.51
C VAL A 31 -1.52 -15.00 -15.84
N PRO A 32 -0.86 -15.26 -16.99
CA PRO A 32 -0.44 -16.61 -17.39
C PRO A 32 0.86 -17.02 -16.68
N TRP A 33 0.80 -17.27 -15.37
CA TRP A 33 1.98 -17.48 -14.51
C TRP A 33 2.96 -18.55 -15.00
N GLU A 34 2.48 -19.63 -15.62
CA GLU A 34 3.31 -20.73 -16.12
C GLU A 34 3.98 -20.44 -17.47
N ASP A 35 3.44 -19.48 -18.23
CA ASP A 35 3.85 -19.17 -19.60
C ASP A 35 4.29 -17.69 -19.74
N LEU A 36 4.72 -17.06 -18.64
CA LEU A 36 5.26 -15.72 -18.65
C LEU A 36 6.52 -15.65 -19.54
N ARG A 37 6.51 -14.70 -20.48
CA ARG A 37 7.61 -14.45 -21.40
C ARG A 37 8.29 -13.13 -21.05
N ASP A 38 9.61 -13.17 -20.92
CA ASP A 38 10.43 -11.97 -20.97
C ASP A 38 10.90 -11.73 -22.40
N ASN A 39 10.29 -10.74 -23.05
CA ASN A 39 10.61 -10.31 -24.40
C ASN A 39 11.31 -8.94 -24.43
N ARG A 40 11.82 -8.48 -23.29
CA ARG A 40 12.61 -7.24 -23.22
C ARG A 40 13.92 -7.43 -23.99
N ASP A 41 14.32 -6.39 -24.72
CA ASP A 41 15.62 -6.38 -25.39
C ASP A 41 16.71 -5.97 -24.39
N LEU A 42 17.29 -6.97 -23.74
CA LEU A 42 18.38 -6.79 -22.77
C LEU A 42 19.75 -6.58 -23.43
N ASP A 43 19.80 -6.58 -24.77
CA ASP A 43 21.01 -6.42 -25.57
C ASP A 43 20.94 -5.15 -26.47
N VAL A 44 19.95 -4.28 -26.25
CA VAL A 44 19.74 -3.03 -27.02
C VAL A 44 20.89 -2.04 -26.86
N PHE A 45 21.58 -2.06 -25.71
CA PHE A 45 22.70 -1.18 -25.43
C PHE A 45 24.00 -1.77 -25.96
N PHE A 46 24.77 -0.97 -26.71
CA PHE A 46 26.12 -1.34 -27.10
C PHE A 46 27.03 -1.37 -25.87
N SER A 47 27.56 -2.56 -25.56
CA SER A 47 28.59 -2.75 -24.53
C SER A 47 29.92 -3.13 -25.18
N TRP A 48 30.97 -2.38 -24.86
CA TRP A 48 32.36 -2.75 -25.15
C TRP A 48 33.06 -3.35 -23.92
N ASP A 49 32.31 -3.67 -22.86
CA ASP A 49 32.88 -4.32 -21.69
C ASP A 49 33.43 -5.71 -22.07
N PRO A 50 34.45 -6.18 -21.33
CA PRO A 50 34.92 -7.56 -21.44
C PRO A 50 33.75 -8.56 -21.40
N LYS A 51 33.82 -9.62 -22.20
CA LYS A 51 32.70 -10.58 -22.37
C LYS A 51 32.20 -11.19 -21.06
N ASP A 52 33.09 -11.34 -20.08
CA ASP A 52 32.81 -11.84 -18.74
C ASP A 52 32.04 -10.86 -17.84
N ARG A 53 31.96 -9.58 -18.22
CA ARG A 53 31.20 -8.52 -17.52
C ARG A 53 29.90 -8.14 -18.21
N ASN A 54 29.65 -8.68 -19.40
CA ASN A 54 28.40 -8.46 -20.13
C ASN A 54 27.23 -9.21 -19.48
N VAL A 55 26.02 -8.93 -19.97
CA VAL A 55 24.80 -9.64 -19.57
C VAL A 55 24.96 -11.13 -19.89
N SER A 56 24.78 -11.97 -18.88
CA SER A 56 24.82 -13.42 -19.00
C SER A 56 23.40 -13.97 -19.06
N GLU A 57 23.24 -15.19 -19.59
CA GLU A 57 21.93 -15.87 -19.56
C GLU A 57 21.44 -16.12 -18.13
N GLU A 58 22.34 -16.26 -17.15
CA GLU A 58 21.95 -16.32 -15.73
C GLU A 58 21.40 -14.98 -15.24
N HIS A 59 21.99 -13.83 -15.64
CA HIS A 59 21.43 -12.52 -15.33
C HIS A 59 20.02 -12.35 -15.91
N LYS A 60 19.79 -12.80 -17.16
CA LYS A 60 18.47 -12.74 -17.79
C LYS A 60 17.45 -13.60 -17.04
N LYS A 61 17.84 -14.82 -16.67
CA LYS A 61 17.00 -15.74 -15.89
C LYS A 61 16.65 -15.18 -14.52
N LEU A 62 17.63 -14.68 -13.77
CA LEU A 62 17.42 -14.08 -12.45
C LEU A 62 16.55 -12.83 -12.53
N SER A 63 16.71 -12.01 -13.58
CA SER A 63 15.86 -10.85 -13.81
C SER A 63 14.40 -11.26 -14.04
N LEU A 64 14.13 -12.26 -14.87
CA LEU A 64 12.77 -12.75 -15.08
C LEU A 64 12.17 -13.34 -13.80
N GLU A 65 12.97 -14.06 -13.01
CA GLU A 65 12.55 -14.57 -11.69
C GLU A 65 12.14 -13.42 -10.77
N GLU A 66 12.95 -12.36 -10.67
CA GLU A 66 12.68 -11.18 -9.86
C GLU A 66 11.43 -10.41 -10.32
N GLU A 67 11.29 -10.16 -11.62
CA GLU A 67 10.11 -9.50 -12.21
C GLU A 67 8.83 -10.30 -11.94
N THR A 68 8.91 -11.63 -12.03
CA THR A 68 7.77 -12.52 -11.73
C THR A 68 7.37 -12.45 -10.27
N MET A 69 8.35 -12.46 -9.34
CA MET A 69 8.09 -12.31 -7.90
C MET A 69 7.45 -10.95 -7.59
N TRP A 70 7.99 -9.88 -8.16
CA TRP A 70 7.47 -8.54 -7.96
C TRP A 70 6.05 -8.38 -8.53
N LEU A 71 5.81 -8.87 -9.73
CA LEU A 71 4.49 -8.91 -10.36
C LEU A 71 3.48 -9.69 -9.51
N ARG A 72 3.89 -10.84 -8.96
CA ARG A 72 3.04 -11.66 -8.07
C ARG A 72 2.62 -10.88 -6.82
N ILE A 73 3.55 -10.19 -6.17
CA ILE A 73 3.24 -9.33 -5.01
C ILE A 73 2.23 -8.25 -5.41
N ARG A 74 2.45 -7.55 -6.54
CA ARG A 74 1.55 -6.48 -7.00
C ARG A 74 0.16 -7.00 -7.39
N SER A 75 0.08 -8.14 -8.06
CA SER A 75 -1.19 -8.78 -8.43
C SER A 75 -1.98 -9.20 -7.18
N LEU A 76 -1.32 -9.83 -6.21
CA LEU A 76 -1.96 -10.23 -4.95
C LEU A 76 -2.46 -9.02 -4.15
N THR A 77 -1.66 -7.94 -4.06
CA THR A 77 -2.09 -6.68 -3.44
C THR A 77 -3.33 -6.11 -4.14
N LEU A 78 -3.35 -6.07 -5.47
CA LEU A 78 -4.51 -5.59 -6.24
C LEU A 78 -5.76 -6.43 -5.96
N ARG A 79 -5.64 -7.76 -5.96
CA ARG A 79 -6.75 -8.68 -5.70
C ARG A 79 -7.27 -8.53 -4.26
N LEU A 80 -6.39 -8.38 -3.27
CA LEU A 80 -6.78 -8.10 -1.89
C LEU A 80 -7.57 -6.78 -1.76
N ILE A 81 -7.10 -5.70 -2.41
CA ILE A 81 -7.81 -4.42 -2.45
C ILE A 81 -9.19 -4.57 -3.10
N SER A 82 -9.27 -5.32 -4.21
CA SER A 82 -10.52 -5.54 -4.94
C SER A 82 -11.60 -6.28 -4.13
N GLY A 83 -11.18 -7.05 -3.11
CA GLY A 83 -12.11 -7.74 -2.23
C GLY A 83 -12.75 -6.87 -1.15
N LEU A 84 -12.14 -5.73 -0.78
CA LEU A 84 -12.64 -4.89 0.32
C LEU A 84 -14.10 -4.46 0.17
N PRO A 85 -14.57 -3.97 -1.01
CA PRO A 85 -15.97 -3.58 -1.18
C PRO A 85 -16.93 -4.75 -1.00
N SER A 86 -16.51 -5.96 -1.37
CA SER A 86 -17.35 -7.16 -1.31
C SER A 86 -17.62 -7.64 0.12
N LEU A 87 -16.82 -7.19 1.09
CA LEU A 87 -16.99 -7.48 2.52
C LEU A 87 -18.00 -6.55 3.19
N THR A 88 -18.22 -5.35 2.65
CA THR A 88 -19.17 -4.40 3.25
C THR A 88 -20.60 -4.88 3.12
N HIS A 89 -21.38 -4.81 4.20
CA HIS A 89 -22.80 -5.08 4.14
C HIS A 89 -23.53 -3.96 3.38
N PRO A 90 -24.48 -4.27 2.47
CA PRO A 90 -25.34 -3.25 1.92
C PRO A 90 -26.11 -2.56 3.04
N VAL A 91 -26.32 -1.24 2.91
CA VAL A 91 -26.97 -0.35 3.90
C VAL A 91 -28.45 -0.68 4.12
N GLU A 92 -29.02 -1.66 3.41
CA GLU A 92 -30.42 -2.05 3.56
C GLU A 92 -30.68 -2.82 4.86
N PRO A 93 -31.81 -2.53 5.54
CA PRO A 93 -32.17 -3.22 6.77
C PRO A 93 -32.48 -4.68 6.45
N LYS A 94 -31.63 -5.61 6.92
CA LYS A 94 -31.89 -7.06 6.89
C LYS A 94 -33.17 -7.37 7.68
N ASN A 95 -34.30 -7.41 6.98
CA ASN A 95 -35.58 -7.94 7.45
C ASN A 95 -35.91 -9.28 6.79
N SER A 96 -34.93 -9.98 6.22
CA SER A 96 -35.13 -11.32 5.68
C SER A 96 -34.01 -12.27 6.11
N GLU A 97 -34.51 -13.34 6.70
CA GLU A 97 -33.94 -14.64 7.05
C GLU A 97 -32.58 -15.02 6.46
N LYS A 98 -31.81 -15.71 7.33
CA LYS A 98 -30.58 -16.44 7.04
C LYS A 98 -30.68 -17.19 5.70
N MET A 99 -30.14 -16.61 4.62
CA MET A 99 -29.79 -17.40 3.45
C MET A 99 -28.55 -18.22 3.81
N SER A 100 -28.75 -19.51 4.00
CA SER A 100 -27.67 -20.49 4.08
C SER A 100 -26.97 -20.57 2.72
N GLU A 101 -25.82 -19.92 2.58
CA GLU A 101 -24.90 -20.17 1.47
C GLU A 101 -24.17 -21.49 1.73
N ASN A 102 -24.85 -22.61 1.43
CA ASN A 102 -24.22 -23.93 1.48
C ASN A 102 -23.28 -24.08 0.28
N GLY A 103 -21.96 -24.09 0.53
CA GLY A 103 -20.95 -24.60 -0.41
C GLY A 103 -20.15 -23.57 -1.21
N VAL A 104 -20.35 -22.27 -1.00
CA VAL A 104 -19.48 -21.21 -1.56
C VAL A 104 -18.45 -20.84 -0.49
N SER A 105 -17.15 -20.87 -0.83
CA SER A 105 -16.10 -20.35 0.05
C SER A 105 -16.47 -18.91 0.42
N SER A 106 -16.50 -18.57 1.71
CA SER A 106 -16.95 -17.25 2.11
C SER A 106 -15.99 -16.20 1.54
N ARG A 107 -16.50 -15.01 1.20
CA ARG A 107 -15.69 -13.95 0.56
C ARG A 107 -14.42 -13.62 1.37
N ILE A 108 -14.51 -13.73 2.69
CA ILE A 108 -13.35 -13.53 3.57
C ILE A 108 -12.33 -14.66 3.47
N ASP A 109 -12.74 -15.91 3.20
CA ASP A 109 -11.82 -17.05 3.08
C ASP A 109 -10.94 -16.89 1.84
N ILE A 110 -11.49 -16.37 0.75
CA ILE A 110 -10.71 -16.00 -0.45
C ILE A 110 -9.64 -14.97 -0.09
N LEU A 111 -10.01 -13.91 0.65
CA LEU A 111 -9.04 -12.87 1.03
C LEU A 111 -7.98 -13.37 2.01
N ARG A 112 -8.35 -14.24 2.96
CA ARG A 112 -7.39 -14.91 3.85
C ARG A 112 -6.42 -15.79 3.08
N LEU A 113 -6.90 -16.54 2.08
CA LEU A 113 -6.06 -17.34 1.21
C LEU A 113 -5.10 -16.45 0.38
N LEU A 114 -5.60 -15.35 -0.17
CA LEU A 114 -4.76 -14.39 -0.90
C LEU A 114 -3.71 -13.73 0.00
N LEU A 115 -4.05 -13.43 1.25
CA LEU A 115 -3.12 -12.88 2.23
C LEU A 115 -2.00 -13.89 2.55
N GLN A 116 -2.35 -15.16 2.75
CA GLN A 116 -1.35 -16.23 2.92
C GLN A 116 -0.43 -16.36 1.69
N GLN A 117 -1.00 -16.29 0.49
CA GLN A 117 -0.19 -16.30 -0.74
C GLN A 117 0.72 -15.09 -0.84
N LEU A 118 0.25 -13.91 -0.42
CA LEU A 118 1.06 -12.69 -0.39
C LEU A 118 2.23 -12.83 0.59
N GLU A 119 1.98 -13.35 1.79
CA GLU A 119 3.03 -13.58 2.78
C GLU A 119 4.10 -14.56 2.28
N VAL A 120 3.68 -15.65 1.62
CA VAL A 120 4.61 -16.61 0.98
C VAL A 120 5.41 -15.95 -0.14
N ALA A 121 4.78 -15.14 -0.98
CA ALA A 121 5.45 -14.41 -2.06
C ALA A 121 6.44 -13.38 -1.51
N VAL A 122 6.07 -12.64 -0.47
CA VAL A 122 6.94 -11.67 0.21
C VAL A 122 8.14 -12.36 0.81
N GLU A 123 7.96 -13.47 1.52
CA GLU A 123 9.06 -14.21 2.13
C GLU A 123 9.99 -14.81 1.07
N THR A 124 9.44 -15.31 -0.03
CA THR A 124 10.23 -15.80 -1.17
C THR A 124 11.05 -14.67 -1.81
N GLY A 125 10.44 -13.50 -2.00
CA GLY A 125 11.12 -12.31 -2.50
C GLY A 125 12.23 -11.83 -1.56
N LYS A 126 12.02 -11.83 -0.25
CA LYS A 126 13.08 -11.47 0.73
C LYS A 126 14.30 -12.37 0.60
N ARG A 127 14.09 -13.69 0.56
CA ARG A 127 15.17 -14.66 0.33
C ARG A 127 15.87 -14.49 -1.01
N PHE A 128 15.16 -14.00 -2.03
CA PHE A 128 15.77 -13.65 -3.32
C PHE A 128 16.69 -12.43 -3.18
N ILE A 129 16.25 -11.36 -2.49
CA ILE A 129 17.04 -10.16 -2.27
C ILE A 129 18.31 -10.44 -1.44
N GLU A 130 18.25 -11.39 -0.49
CA GLU A 130 19.41 -11.85 0.30
C GLU A 130 20.52 -12.47 -0.54
N LYS A 131 20.26 -12.85 -1.80
CA LYS A 131 21.29 -13.33 -2.73
C LYS A 131 22.23 -12.21 -3.22
N GLU A 132 21.89 -10.94 -2.98
CA GLU A 132 22.68 -9.74 -3.34
C GLU A 132 23.18 -9.73 -4.79
N ILE A 133 22.33 -10.18 -5.72
CA ILE A 133 22.64 -10.28 -7.15
C ILE A 133 23.06 -8.92 -7.70
N GLN A 134 24.21 -8.87 -8.35
CA GLN A 134 24.73 -7.67 -9.01
C GLN A 134 24.53 -7.79 -10.51
N TYR A 135 23.61 -7.01 -11.05
CA TYR A 135 23.45 -6.92 -12.50
C TYR A 135 24.49 -5.95 -13.09
N PRO A 136 25.00 -6.21 -14.32
CA PRO A 136 25.80 -5.25 -15.05
C PRO A 136 25.05 -3.93 -15.24
N PHE A 137 25.78 -2.82 -15.37
CA PHE A 137 25.18 -1.49 -15.53
C PHE A 137 24.24 -1.38 -16.74
N LEU A 138 24.63 -1.99 -17.86
CA LEU A 138 23.82 -2.06 -19.09
C LEU A 138 22.93 -3.31 -19.17
N GLY A 139 22.79 -4.03 -18.05
CA GLY A 139 21.99 -5.24 -17.95
C GLY A 139 20.55 -5.00 -17.56
N PRO A 140 19.83 -6.06 -17.17
CA PRO A 140 18.49 -5.91 -16.61
C PRO A 140 18.53 -5.04 -15.36
N VAL A 141 17.59 -4.09 -15.29
CA VAL A 141 17.45 -3.21 -14.12
C VAL A 141 16.78 -4.00 -13.00
N PRO A 142 17.34 -4.01 -11.77
CA PRO A 142 16.69 -4.67 -10.63
C PRO A 142 15.32 -4.04 -10.36
N THR A 143 14.40 -4.84 -9.86
CA THR A 143 13.04 -4.36 -9.59
C THR A 143 12.99 -3.47 -8.34
N ARG A 144 11.83 -2.85 -8.14
CA ARG A 144 11.50 -2.07 -6.94
C ARG A 144 11.34 -2.93 -5.66
N MET A 145 11.39 -4.27 -5.77
CA MET A 145 11.08 -5.21 -4.69
C MET A 145 11.98 -5.05 -3.46
N GLY A 146 13.30 -4.95 -3.63
CA GLY A 146 14.24 -4.78 -2.51
C GLY A 146 13.99 -3.50 -1.70
N ARG A 147 13.70 -2.39 -2.39
CA ARG A 147 13.36 -1.10 -1.78
C ARG A 147 11.98 -1.11 -1.12
N PHE A 148 11.02 -1.82 -1.69
CA PHE A 148 9.70 -2.02 -1.09
C PHE A 148 9.77 -2.76 0.26
N PHE A 149 10.66 -3.74 0.41
CA PHE A 149 10.88 -4.44 1.68
C PHE A 149 11.62 -3.57 2.69
N SER A 150 12.74 -2.96 2.29
CA SER A 150 13.59 -2.16 3.19
C SER A 150 12.94 -0.87 3.68
N SER A 151 11.99 -0.30 2.94
CA SER A 151 11.23 0.90 3.37
C SER A 151 10.18 0.62 4.45
N GLY A 152 9.85 -0.66 4.73
CA GLY A 152 8.78 -1.04 5.67
C GLY A 152 7.36 -0.99 5.08
N CYS A 153 7.21 -0.53 3.83
CA CYS A 153 5.90 -0.43 3.16
C CYS A 153 5.20 -1.78 3.03
N CYS A 154 5.94 -2.82 2.67
CA CYS A 154 5.41 -4.19 2.57
C CYS A 154 4.77 -4.67 3.88
N GLN A 155 5.46 -4.47 5.01
CA GLN A 155 4.95 -4.88 6.32
C GLN A 155 3.69 -4.09 6.69
N CYS A 156 3.67 -2.80 6.38
CA CYS A 156 2.53 -1.92 6.62
C CYS A 156 1.29 -2.40 5.84
N GLN A 157 1.44 -2.75 4.56
CA GLN A 157 0.34 -3.31 3.75
C GLN A 157 -0.14 -4.67 4.28
N VAL A 158 0.78 -5.61 4.56
CA VAL A 158 0.42 -6.94 5.10
C VAL A 158 -0.33 -6.82 6.43
N GLN A 159 0.16 -5.99 7.37
CA GLN A 159 -0.55 -5.75 8.64
C GLN A 159 -1.92 -5.12 8.44
N SER A 160 -2.07 -4.22 7.47
CA SER A 160 -3.38 -3.64 7.15
C SER A 160 -4.38 -4.71 6.65
N PHE A 161 -3.93 -5.70 5.89
CA PHE A 161 -4.80 -6.81 5.45
C PHE A 161 -5.11 -7.81 6.55
N HIS A 162 -4.22 -8.02 7.52
CA HIS A 162 -4.55 -8.76 8.75
C HIS A 162 -5.67 -8.07 9.54
N LEU A 163 -5.60 -6.74 9.67
CA LEU A 163 -6.64 -5.94 10.32
C LEU A 163 -8.01 -6.13 9.64
N VAL A 164 -8.07 -6.28 8.32
CA VAL A 164 -9.33 -6.59 7.60
C VAL A 164 -9.95 -7.90 8.10
N SER A 165 -9.13 -8.92 8.32
CA SER A 165 -9.58 -10.23 8.80
C SER A 165 -10.12 -10.17 10.23
N ASP A 166 -9.43 -9.45 11.11
CA ASP A 166 -9.86 -9.24 12.50
C ASP A 166 -11.16 -8.42 12.58
N MET A 167 -11.24 -7.36 11.76
CA MET A 167 -12.45 -6.54 11.66
C MET A 167 -13.66 -7.33 11.14
N TYR A 168 -13.45 -8.23 10.18
CA TYR A 168 -14.51 -9.12 9.72
C TYR A 168 -14.95 -10.12 10.80
N GLU A 169 -14.01 -10.66 11.57
CA GLU A 169 -14.32 -11.54 12.71
C GLU A 169 -15.16 -10.81 13.77
N LEU A 170 -14.80 -9.56 14.07
CA LEU A 170 -15.59 -8.70 14.94
C LEU A 170 -16.99 -8.44 14.39
N ASP A 171 -17.12 -8.16 13.10
CA ASP A 171 -18.41 -7.87 12.48
C ASP A 171 -19.37 -9.07 12.56
N THR A 172 -18.85 -10.26 12.25
CA THR A 172 -19.63 -11.50 12.27
C THR A 172 -19.98 -11.98 13.69
N SER A 173 -19.10 -11.74 14.66
CA SER A 173 -19.28 -12.17 16.05
C SER A 173 -20.05 -11.15 16.89
N GLY A 174 -20.07 -9.89 16.46
CA GLY A 174 -20.64 -8.77 17.21
C GLY A 174 -19.71 -8.25 18.32
N LEU A 175 -20.14 -7.18 19.00
CA LEU A 175 -19.35 -6.55 20.07
C LEU A 175 -19.42 -7.26 21.43
N GLU A 176 -20.48 -8.04 21.67
CA GLU A 176 -20.71 -8.67 22.96
C GLU A 176 -19.90 -9.99 23.04
N GLY A 177 -18.98 -10.10 23.99
CA GLY A 177 -18.16 -11.31 24.19
C GLY A 177 -16.91 -11.41 23.31
N THR A 178 -16.54 -10.36 22.58
CA THR A 178 -15.38 -10.35 21.65
C THR A 178 -14.23 -9.48 22.14
N VAL A 179 -13.99 -9.45 23.46
CA VAL A 179 -12.95 -8.60 24.09
C VAL A 179 -11.57 -8.88 23.51
N ASP A 180 -11.21 -10.15 23.34
CA ASP A 180 -9.90 -10.55 22.79
C ASP A 180 -9.69 -10.07 21.34
N ILE A 181 -10.76 -10.09 20.53
CA ILE A 181 -10.72 -9.59 19.14
C ILE A 181 -10.59 -8.07 19.13
N GLN A 182 -11.32 -7.38 20.00
CA GLN A 182 -11.24 -5.92 20.14
C GLN A 182 -9.83 -5.49 20.57
N GLU A 183 -9.23 -6.15 21.56
CA GLU A 183 -7.86 -5.87 22.00
C GLU A 183 -6.84 -6.11 20.86
N ARG A 184 -7.00 -7.19 20.09
CA ARG A 184 -6.14 -7.47 18.93
C ARG A 184 -6.25 -6.40 17.85
N ILE A 185 -7.46 -5.91 17.57
CA ILE A 185 -7.70 -4.80 16.63
C ILE A 185 -7.05 -3.51 17.15
N GLU A 186 -7.23 -3.19 18.43
CA GLU A 186 -6.65 -1.99 19.04
C GLU A 186 -5.12 -1.98 18.94
N ASN A 187 -4.49 -3.11 19.27
CA ASN A 187 -3.05 -3.29 19.13
C ASN A 187 -2.60 -3.19 17.66
N SER A 188 -3.38 -3.74 16.73
CA SER A 188 -3.08 -3.68 15.29
C SER A 188 -3.16 -2.26 14.76
N LEU A 189 -4.16 -1.47 15.17
CA LEU A 189 -4.30 -0.06 14.80
C LEU A 189 -3.10 0.77 15.30
N ALA A 190 -2.71 0.58 16.56
CA ALA A 190 -1.56 1.27 17.16
C ALA A 190 -0.25 0.88 16.45
N SER A 191 0.00 -0.41 16.25
CA SER A 191 1.17 -0.93 15.54
C SER A 191 1.26 -0.42 14.11
N LEU A 192 0.14 -0.44 13.37
CA LEU A 192 0.08 0.01 11.98
C LEU A 192 0.41 1.50 11.87
N LEU A 193 -0.07 2.33 12.80
CA LEU A 193 0.22 3.75 12.82
C LEU A 193 1.71 4.03 13.10
N GLU A 194 2.32 3.31 14.05
CA GLU A 194 3.76 3.44 14.32
C GLU A 194 4.62 2.97 13.16
N LEU A 195 4.26 1.87 12.49
CA LEU A 195 4.94 1.44 11.27
C LEU A 195 4.87 2.50 10.17
N LEU A 196 3.68 3.08 9.95
CA LEU A 196 3.50 4.12 8.93
C LEU A 196 4.34 5.38 9.25
N LYS A 197 4.43 5.78 10.52
CA LYS A 197 5.34 6.87 10.94
C LYS A 197 6.79 6.50 10.65
N GLY A 198 7.18 5.24 10.89
CA GLY A 198 8.48 4.70 10.51
C GLY A 198 8.74 4.81 9.00
N VAL A 199 7.80 4.37 8.16
CA VAL A 199 7.89 4.51 6.69
C VAL A 199 8.07 5.98 6.30
N PHE A 200 7.23 6.89 6.84
CA PHE A 200 7.34 8.31 6.55
C PHE A 200 8.71 8.88 6.96
N SER A 201 9.30 8.43 8.06
CA SER A 201 10.65 8.85 8.46
C SER A 201 11.72 8.54 7.41
N THR A 202 11.58 7.44 6.67
CA THR A 202 12.50 7.06 5.57
C THR A 202 12.30 7.88 4.30
N CYS A 203 11.19 8.62 4.21
CA CYS A 203 10.88 9.52 3.11
C CYS A 203 11.45 10.93 3.36
N LYS A 204 11.95 11.23 4.56
CA LYS A 204 12.50 12.55 4.89
C LYS A 204 13.90 12.71 4.31
N GLY A 205 14.18 13.88 3.77
CA GLY A 205 15.46 14.28 3.20
C GLY A 205 15.24 15.26 2.06
N ASP A 206 16.31 15.69 1.41
CA ASP A 206 16.22 16.51 0.19
C ASP A 206 16.45 15.63 -1.05
N LEU A 207 15.79 15.98 -2.15
CA LEU A 207 15.95 15.27 -3.42
C LEU A 207 17.30 15.58 -4.09
N LEU A 208 17.86 16.75 -3.78
CA LEU A 208 19.11 17.26 -4.31
C LEU A 208 19.92 17.87 -3.17
N GLU A 209 21.20 17.56 -3.12
CA GLU A 209 22.17 18.24 -2.27
C GLU A 209 23.15 19.00 -3.17
N VAL A 210 23.32 20.30 -2.93
CA VAL A 210 24.31 21.13 -3.62
C VAL A 210 25.44 21.44 -2.65
N THR A 211 26.63 20.89 -2.89
CA THR A 211 27.82 21.12 -2.08
C THR A 211 29.02 21.44 -2.96
N ASP A 212 29.68 22.57 -2.71
CA ASP A 212 30.88 23.02 -3.44
C ASP A 212 30.74 23.01 -4.98
N GLY A 213 29.56 23.36 -5.48
CA GLY A 213 29.25 23.36 -6.92
C GLY A 213 28.94 21.99 -7.52
N ASN A 214 28.97 20.91 -6.73
CA ASN A 214 28.51 19.58 -7.14
C ASN A 214 27.05 19.38 -6.73
N VAL A 215 26.29 18.72 -7.61
CA VAL A 215 24.91 18.32 -7.35
C VAL A 215 24.86 16.82 -7.15
N LYS A 216 24.35 16.39 -5.99
CA LYS A 216 24.11 14.98 -5.67
C LYS A 216 22.62 14.72 -5.59
N THR A 217 22.13 13.77 -6.38
CA THR A 217 20.73 13.35 -6.37
C THR A 217 20.48 12.28 -5.31
N GLN A 218 19.30 12.30 -4.69
CA GLN A 218 18.84 11.27 -3.75
C GLN A 218 17.59 10.55 -4.27
N PRO A 219 17.73 9.66 -5.28
CA PRO A 219 16.58 8.96 -5.87
C PRO A 219 15.82 8.08 -4.87
N ALA A 220 16.49 7.59 -3.83
CA ALA A 220 15.88 6.77 -2.79
C ALA A 220 14.79 7.52 -1.99
N VAL A 221 14.96 8.84 -1.78
CA VAL A 221 13.96 9.67 -1.09
C VAL A 221 12.67 9.73 -1.92
N LEU A 222 12.79 9.96 -3.23
CA LEU A 222 11.65 9.97 -4.14
C LEU A 222 10.97 8.60 -4.21
N GLU A 223 11.75 7.53 -4.34
CA GLU A 223 11.21 6.17 -4.41
C GLU A 223 10.45 5.80 -3.13
N ASN A 224 11.00 6.12 -1.95
CA ASN A 224 10.35 5.91 -0.66
C ASN A 224 9.05 6.73 -0.55
N LEU A 225 9.06 7.97 -1.03
CA LEU A 225 7.88 8.82 -1.04
C LEU A 225 6.77 8.24 -1.93
N VAL A 226 7.12 7.70 -3.11
CA VAL A 226 6.16 7.00 -3.97
C VAL A 226 5.59 5.77 -3.25
N PHE A 227 6.43 4.93 -2.64
CA PHE A 227 5.93 3.78 -1.88
C PHE A 227 5.06 4.18 -0.69
N PHE A 228 5.39 5.27 0.00
CA PHE A 228 4.58 5.80 1.08
C PHE A 228 3.20 6.21 0.59
N VAL A 229 3.10 6.93 -0.53
CA VAL A 229 1.81 7.32 -1.14
C VAL A 229 1.00 6.10 -1.57
N GLU A 230 1.64 5.11 -2.21
CA GLU A 230 0.99 3.85 -2.55
C GLU A 230 0.46 3.13 -1.30
N THR A 231 1.25 3.10 -0.23
CA THR A 231 0.93 2.39 1.01
C THR A 231 -0.15 3.08 1.83
N ILE A 232 -0.08 4.39 2.00
CA ILE A 232 -1.12 5.15 2.73
C ILE A 232 -2.47 5.06 2.03
N SER A 233 -2.48 4.98 0.70
CA SER A 233 -3.72 4.80 -0.08
C SER A 233 -4.39 3.45 0.25
N VAL A 234 -3.61 2.36 0.29
CA VAL A 234 -4.12 1.04 0.72
C VAL A 234 -4.65 1.08 2.15
N ILE A 235 -3.91 1.72 3.06
CA ILE A 235 -4.32 1.88 4.45
C ILE A 235 -5.62 2.67 4.56
N LEU A 236 -5.80 3.73 3.77
CA LEU A 236 -7.04 4.52 3.77
C LEU A 236 -8.23 3.71 3.25
N TRP A 237 -8.06 2.85 2.24
CA TRP A 237 -9.12 1.93 1.80
C TRP A 237 -9.48 0.91 2.88
N VAL A 238 -8.50 0.32 3.55
CA VAL A 238 -8.72 -0.57 4.71
C VAL A 238 -9.40 0.18 5.86
N SER A 239 -8.97 1.40 6.15
CA SER A 239 -9.56 2.25 7.21
C SER A 239 -11.01 2.59 6.91
N SER A 240 -11.34 2.85 5.65
CA SER A 240 -12.72 3.07 5.19
C SER A 240 -13.58 1.82 5.39
N TYR A 241 -13.03 0.63 5.12
CA TYR A 241 -13.70 -0.62 5.47
C TYR A 241 -13.92 -0.76 6.99
N CYS A 242 -12.90 -0.48 7.81
CA CYS A 242 -13.02 -0.51 9.28
C CYS A 242 -14.13 0.44 9.78
N GLU A 243 -14.19 1.66 9.22
CA GLU A 243 -15.25 2.63 9.54
C GLU A 243 -16.63 2.07 9.18
N SER A 244 -16.76 1.44 8.01
CA SER A 244 -18.03 0.87 7.54
C SER A 244 -18.60 -0.20 8.50
N VAL A 245 -17.72 -0.95 9.18
CA VAL A 245 -18.06 -1.93 10.20
C VAL A 245 -18.39 -1.26 11.54
N LEU A 246 -17.52 -0.36 12.03
CA LEU A 246 -17.65 0.23 13.37
C LEU A 246 -18.79 1.25 13.46
N ARG A 247 -19.08 1.99 12.39
CA ARG A 247 -20.06 3.09 12.41
C ARG A 247 -21.48 2.62 12.77
N PRO A 248 -22.05 1.54 12.19
CA PRO A 248 -23.33 0.97 12.61
C PRO A 248 -23.37 0.63 14.11
N TYR A 249 -22.32 0.00 14.64
CA TYR A 249 -22.26 -0.35 16.06
C TYR A 249 -22.29 0.89 16.96
N LYS A 250 -21.48 1.91 16.66
CA LYS A 250 -21.45 3.18 17.40
C LYS A 250 -22.83 3.85 17.42
N LEU A 251 -23.50 3.92 16.27
CA LEU A 251 -24.84 4.50 16.15
C LEU A 251 -25.90 3.71 16.94
N ASN A 252 -25.84 2.39 16.90
CA ASN A 252 -26.77 1.52 17.63
C ASN A 252 -26.63 1.67 19.14
N ILE A 253 -25.40 1.75 19.66
CA ILE A 253 -25.13 2.01 21.08
C ILE A 253 -25.65 3.39 21.50
N GLN A 254 -25.40 4.43 20.69
CA GLN A 254 -25.90 5.78 20.97
C GLN A 254 -27.44 5.85 20.97
N LYS A 255 -28.10 5.15 20.04
CA LYS A 255 -29.57 5.03 20.02
C LYS A 255 -30.10 4.31 21.27
N LYS A 256 -29.45 3.23 21.71
CA LYS A 256 -29.81 2.51 22.95
C LYS A 256 -29.69 3.41 24.19
N LYS A 257 -28.60 4.18 24.32
CA LYS A 257 -28.42 5.19 25.40
C LYS A 257 -29.57 6.20 25.45
N LYS A 258 -29.93 6.79 24.30
CA LYS A 258 -31.01 7.79 24.22
C LYS A 258 -32.38 7.21 24.58
N LYS A 259 -32.69 5.97 24.15
CA LYS A 259 -33.99 5.33 24.41
C LYS A 259 -34.18 4.89 25.86
N LYS A 260 -33.14 4.36 26.51
CA LYS A 260 -33.27 3.78 27.86
C LYS A 260 -33.09 4.77 29.01
N LYS A 261 -32.67 6.03 28.77
CA LYS A 261 -32.21 6.96 29.83
C LYS A 261 -31.18 6.33 30.79
N GLU A 262 -30.51 5.26 30.36
CA GLU A 262 -29.48 4.57 31.15
C GLU A 262 -28.17 5.34 31.01
N THR A 263 -27.68 5.88 32.12
CA THR A 263 -26.37 6.53 32.24
C THR A 263 -25.19 5.57 32.18
N SER A 264 -25.42 4.25 32.19
CA SER A 264 -24.40 3.21 32.44
C SER A 264 -23.86 2.46 31.22
N ILE A 265 -24.35 2.71 30.01
CA ILE A 265 -23.79 2.03 28.82
C ILE A 265 -22.39 2.63 28.56
N ILE A 266 -21.33 1.88 28.86
CA ILE A 266 -19.94 2.26 28.58
C ILE A 266 -19.68 2.07 27.08
N MET A 267 -19.00 3.02 26.45
CA MET A 267 -18.59 2.88 25.04
C MET A 267 -17.37 1.93 24.99
N PRO A 268 -17.37 0.88 24.15
CA PRO A 268 -16.21 0.02 23.98
C PRO A 268 -14.93 0.81 23.63
N PRO A 269 -13.76 0.46 24.19
CA PRO A 269 -12.50 1.18 23.96
C PRO A 269 -12.08 1.26 22.49
N ILE A 270 -12.35 0.22 21.70
CA ILE A 270 -12.10 0.15 20.24
C ILE A 270 -12.56 1.38 19.46
N PHE A 271 -13.66 2.04 19.86
CA PHE A 271 -14.12 3.26 19.19
C PHE A 271 -13.22 4.46 19.43
N THR A 272 -12.62 4.56 20.62
CA THR A 272 -11.63 5.58 20.96
C THR A 272 -10.32 5.26 20.24
N SER A 273 -9.85 4.02 20.32
CA SER A 273 -8.62 3.56 19.65
C SER A 273 -8.68 3.78 18.13
N PHE A 274 -9.82 3.52 17.49
CA PHE A 274 -10.03 3.83 16.08
C PHE A 274 -10.04 5.34 15.78
N GLN A 275 -10.62 6.15 16.67
CA GLN A 275 -10.61 7.61 16.51
C GLN A 275 -9.20 8.19 16.63
N ASP A 276 -8.41 7.69 17.58
CA ASP A 276 -7.01 8.08 17.79
C ASP A 276 -6.16 7.67 16.58
N TYR A 277 -6.40 6.46 16.06
CA TYR A 277 -5.79 5.98 14.82
C TYR A 277 -6.09 6.89 13.62
N VAL A 278 -7.35 7.24 13.37
CA VAL A 278 -7.74 8.15 12.27
C VAL A 278 -7.09 9.53 12.42
N THR A 279 -7.05 10.07 13.65
CA THR A 279 -6.39 11.35 13.94
C THR A 279 -4.88 11.27 13.69
N GLY A 280 -4.27 10.15 14.05
CA GLY A 280 -2.87 9.84 13.75
C GLY A 280 -2.59 9.77 12.25
N LEU A 281 -3.44 9.09 11.47
CA LEU A 281 -3.34 9.03 10.02
C LEU A 281 -3.41 10.43 9.40
N GLN A 282 -4.39 11.24 9.80
CA GLN A 282 -4.53 12.63 9.32
C GLN A 282 -3.26 13.45 9.59
N THR A 283 -2.67 13.29 10.78
CA THR A 283 -1.42 13.97 11.15
C THR A 283 -0.26 13.53 10.27
N VAL A 284 -0.10 12.22 10.05
CA VAL A 284 0.96 11.67 9.19
C VAL A 284 0.80 12.15 7.74
N ILE A 285 -0.44 12.16 7.22
CA ILE A 285 -0.74 12.66 5.87
C ILE A 285 -0.44 14.15 5.75
N SER A 286 -0.86 14.97 6.73
CA SER A 286 -0.56 16.41 6.73
C SER A 286 0.95 16.67 6.68
N ASN A 287 1.71 15.98 7.54
CA ASN A 287 3.16 16.12 7.57
C ASN A 287 3.81 15.67 6.25
N ALA A 288 3.29 14.63 5.61
CA ALA A 288 3.77 14.18 4.32
C ALA A 288 3.50 15.21 3.21
N VAL A 289 2.29 15.77 3.16
CA VAL A 289 1.94 16.83 2.21
C VAL A 289 2.83 18.06 2.40
N ASP A 290 3.09 18.47 3.64
CA ASP A 290 3.98 19.59 3.91
C ASP A 290 5.43 19.31 3.48
N HIS A 291 5.91 18.08 3.67
CA HIS A 291 7.22 17.67 3.20
C HIS A 291 7.32 17.71 1.67
N ILE A 292 6.32 17.17 0.96
CA ILE A 292 6.26 17.19 -0.51
C ILE A 292 6.30 18.63 -1.04
N LYS A 293 5.49 19.52 -0.47
CA LYS A 293 5.49 20.95 -0.84
C LYS A 293 6.85 21.61 -0.59
N GLY A 294 7.52 21.24 0.50
CA GLY A 294 8.87 21.70 0.80
C GLY A 294 9.88 21.28 -0.27
N LEU A 295 9.82 20.01 -0.70
CA LEU A 295 10.65 19.49 -1.79
C LEU A 295 10.38 20.22 -3.11
N GLU A 296 9.12 20.45 -3.46
CA GLU A 296 8.73 21.20 -4.66
C GLU A 296 9.28 22.63 -4.63
N ALA A 297 9.14 23.33 -3.50
CA ALA A 297 9.65 24.68 -3.34
C ALA A 297 11.18 24.75 -3.50
N HIS A 298 11.91 23.77 -2.94
CA HIS A 298 13.36 23.69 -3.08
C HIS A 298 13.79 23.46 -4.55
N LEU A 299 13.11 22.56 -5.26
CA LEU A 299 13.37 22.32 -6.68
C LEU A 299 13.09 23.57 -7.54
N ILE A 300 12.02 24.31 -7.25
CA ILE A 300 11.71 25.57 -7.95
C ILE A 300 12.79 26.60 -7.68
N ALA A 301 13.26 26.73 -6.43
CA ALA A 301 14.33 27.66 -6.08
C ALA A 301 15.62 27.38 -6.87
N LEU A 302 16.04 26.10 -6.93
CA LEU A 302 17.21 25.70 -7.71
C LEU A 302 17.06 26.03 -9.21
N ARG A 303 15.87 25.81 -9.78
CA ARG A 303 15.59 26.18 -11.18
C ARG A 303 15.64 27.68 -11.43
N LEU A 304 15.22 28.49 -10.46
CA LEU A 304 15.30 29.95 -10.56
C LEU A 304 16.75 30.45 -10.45
N GLU A 305 17.58 29.80 -9.63
CA GLU A 305 19.02 30.12 -9.53
C GLU A 305 19.78 29.80 -10.84
N GLU A 306 19.36 28.77 -11.59
CA GLU A 306 19.91 28.47 -12.93
C GLU A 306 19.58 29.57 -13.96
N LEU A 307 18.52 30.38 -13.75
CA LEU A 307 18.13 31.48 -14.63
C LEU A 307 18.96 32.74 -14.34
N THR A 308 20.26 32.68 -14.61
CA THR A 308 21.09 33.88 -14.69
C THR A 308 21.01 34.46 -16.10
N LEU A 309 20.72 35.76 -16.20
CA LEU A 309 20.90 36.49 -17.46
C LEU A 309 22.39 36.51 -17.75
N GLU A 310 22.83 35.86 -18.83
CA GLU A 310 24.13 36.18 -19.43
C GLU A 310 24.10 37.68 -19.75
N GLU A 311 24.79 38.49 -18.95
CA GLU A 311 25.15 39.84 -19.35
C GLU A 311 25.99 39.68 -20.61
N THR A 312 25.31 39.78 -21.76
CA THR A 312 25.96 39.96 -23.04
C THR A 312 26.76 41.24 -22.88
N SER A 313 28.06 41.06 -22.69
CA SER A 313 29.04 42.13 -22.59
C SER A 313 29.04 42.83 -23.95
N ILE A 314 28.20 43.85 -24.08
CA ILE A 314 28.29 44.84 -25.14
C ILE A 314 29.52 45.67 -24.79
N SER A 315 30.68 45.13 -25.16
CA SER A 315 31.95 45.84 -25.18
C SER A 315 31.79 47.05 -26.09
N THR A 316 31.87 48.26 -25.52
CA THR A 316 32.00 49.53 -26.24
C THR A 316 33.44 50.00 -26.20
#